data_AF-A0A372QYW5-F1
#
_entry.id   AF-A0A372QYW5-F1
#
_cell.length_a   1.000
_cell.length_b   1.000
_cell.length_c   1.000
_cell.angle_alpha   90.00
_cell.angle_beta   90.00
_cell.angle_gamma   90.00
#
_symmetry.space_group_name_H-M   'P 1'
#
loop_
_entity.id
_entity.type
_entity.pdbx_description
1 polymer ?
#
loop_
_entity_poly.entity_id
_entity_poly.type
_entity_poly.pdbx_seq_one_letter_code
_entity_poly.pdbx_strand_id
1 'polypeptide(L)'
;MDERSKIDESLSLLLRKSGDYLENLCVYHLGQQIFESVIKYCKNIKFFKIYGIKDTGVYPVLNLVENIKHNLNCLIISHVYLNGSSIILQKLRKILPSKLEYLDLTLFIKASDFEVFLKNSKGTFINKLLIRDLMQKDKNNILTYIKEYIMKEKRVRYLNFSILNYEDLFYFNEEVKEFKLHNIEVQRYSDLYIDIHRFAQKLD
;
A
#
# COMPACT_ATOMS: atom_id res chain seq x y z
N MET A 1 33.91 -6.25 13.20
CA MET A 1 32.46 -6.30 12.92
C MET A 1 31.94 -4.88 12.99
N ASP A 2 31.46 -4.34 11.87
CA ASP A 2 30.93 -2.96 11.79
C ASP A 2 29.67 -2.81 12.66
N GLU A 3 29.41 -1.64 13.21
CA GLU A 3 28.31 -1.40 14.15
C GLU A 3 26.94 -1.78 13.56
N ARG A 4 26.74 -1.55 12.25
CA ARG A 4 25.52 -1.97 11.53
C ARG A 4 25.29 -3.48 11.57
N SER A 5 26.35 -4.27 11.40
CA SER A 5 26.24 -5.74 11.43
C SER A 5 25.83 -6.28 12.80
N LYS A 6 26.26 -5.63 13.90
CA LYS A 6 25.82 -5.98 15.26
C LYS A 6 24.34 -5.64 15.50
N ILE A 7 23.90 -4.49 14.97
CA ILE A 7 22.49 -4.08 15.04
C ILE A 7 21.62 -5.07 14.27
N ASP A 8 22.05 -5.46 13.06
CA ASP A 8 21.29 -6.39 12.23
C ASP A 8 21.18 -7.79 12.86
N GLU A 9 22.26 -8.27 13.49
CA GLU A 9 22.25 -9.54 14.23
C GLU A 9 21.30 -9.49 15.45
N SER A 10 21.35 -8.40 16.21
CA SER A 10 20.49 -8.21 17.40
C SER A 10 19.01 -8.12 17.01
N LEU A 11 18.69 -7.39 15.94
CA LEU A 11 17.33 -7.32 15.39
C LEU A 11 16.86 -8.68 14.88
N SER A 12 17.73 -9.44 14.19
CA SER A 12 17.40 -10.78 13.72
C SER A 12 17.08 -11.74 14.88
N LEU A 13 17.85 -11.65 15.99
CA LEU A 13 17.59 -12.40 17.22
C LEU A 13 16.26 -12.00 17.88
N LEU A 14 15.94 -10.70 17.90
CA LEU A 14 14.67 -10.20 18.41
C LEU A 14 13.51 -10.76 17.59
N LEU A 15 13.54 -10.59 16.26
CA LEU A 15 12.52 -11.10 15.35
C LEU A 15 12.35 -12.61 15.48
N ARG A 16 13.43 -13.37 15.70
CA ARG A 16 13.35 -14.80 15.96
C ARG A 16 12.59 -15.15 17.25
N LYS A 17 12.71 -14.33 18.29
CA LYS A 17 12.08 -14.57 19.60
C LYS A 17 10.65 -14.04 19.67
N SER A 18 10.36 -12.93 19.00
CA SER A 18 9.10 -12.20 19.14
C SER A 18 8.30 -12.07 17.85
N GLY A 19 8.81 -12.55 16.72
CA GLY A 19 8.20 -12.34 15.39
C GLY A 19 6.77 -12.85 15.28
N ASP A 20 6.45 -13.96 15.94
CA ASP A 20 5.10 -14.52 15.96
C ASP A 20 4.09 -13.61 16.68
N TYR A 21 4.53 -12.69 17.53
CA TYR A 21 3.67 -11.72 18.21
C TYR A 21 3.58 -10.38 17.46
N LEU A 22 4.37 -10.19 16.40
CA LEU A 22 4.45 -8.91 15.70
C LEU A 22 3.27 -8.75 14.74
N GLU A 23 2.32 -7.90 15.11
CA GLU A 23 1.15 -7.60 14.27
C GLU A 23 1.30 -6.32 13.43
N ASN A 24 2.17 -5.39 13.83
CA ASN A 24 2.33 -4.10 13.19
C ASN A 24 3.79 -3.87 12.81
N LEU A 25 4.05 -3.63 11.53
CA LEU A 25 5.39 -3.38 11.00
C LEU A 25 5.43 -2.07 10.22
N CYS A 26 6.20 -1.11 10.72
CA CYS A 26 6.43 0.18 10.08
C CYS A 26 7.92 0.34 9.80
N VAL A 27 8.28 0.51 8.54
CA VAL A 27 9.66 0.44 8.10
C VAL A 27 10.03 1.64 7.23
N TYR A 28 11.14 2.28 7.60
CA TYR A 28 11.91 3.13 6.70
C TYR A 28 13.16 2.38 6.28
N HIS A 29 13.20 1.86 5.06
CA HIS A 29 14.35 1.15 4.49
C HIS A 29 14.93 0.01 5.37
N LEU A 30 14.65 -1.25 5.04
CA LEU A 30 15.30 -2.41 5.68
C LEU A 30 16.45 -2.94 4.85
N GLY A 31 17.53 -3.33 5.53
CA GLY A 31 18.58 -4.15 4.93
C GLY A 31 18.05 -5.54 4.54
N GLN A 32 18.66 -6.15 3.52
CA GLN A 32 18.21 -7.43 2.98
C GLN A 32 18.16 -8.54 4.05
N GLN A 33 19.16 -8.61 4.92
CA GLN A 33 19.24 -9.61 6.00
C GLN A 33 18.06 -9.52 6.99
N ILE A 34 17.64 -8.30 7.33
CA ILE A 34 16.48 -8.11 8.22
C ILE A 34 15.19 -8.45 7.49
N PHE A 35 15.05 -8.11 6.21
CA PHE A 35 13.89 -8.52 5.41
C PHE A 35 13.72 -10.03 5.40
N GLU A 36 14.79 -10.78 5.20
CA GLU A 36 14.77 -12.25 5.25
C GLU A 36 14.31 -12.76 6.62
N SER A 37 14.77 -12.13 7.70
CA SER A 37 14.34 -12.45 9.06
C SER A 37 12.87 -12.12 9.30
N VAL A 38 12.38 -10.97 8.84
CA VAL A 38 10.95 -10.59 8.93
C VAL A 38 10.08 -11.59 8.17
N ILE A 39 10.44 -11.90 6.92
CA ILE A 39 9.72 -12.90 6.12
C ILE A 39 9.70 -14.25 6.84
N LYS A 40 10.82 -14.65 7.45
CA LYS A 40 10.95 -15.94 8.14
C LYS A 40 10.13 -16.02 9.42
N TYR A 41 10.18 -15.00 10.27
CA TYR A 41 9.68 -15.08 11.64
C TYR A 41 8.40 -14.28 11.92
N CYS A 42 8.01 -13.33 11.07
CA CYS A 42 6.88 -12.42 11.35
C CYS A 42 5.67 -12.78 10.48
N LYS A 43 4.94 -13.85 10.83
CA LYS A 43 3.80 -14.34 10.03
C LYS A 43 2.48 -13.63 10.33
N ASN A 44 2.35 -13.00 11.50
CA ASN A 44 1.09 -12.45 12.02
C ASN A 44 0.91 -10.94 11.78
N ILE A 45 1.69 -10.37 10.85
CA ILE A 45 1.60 -8.94 10.51
C ILE A 45 0.23 -8.66 9.87
N LYS A 46 -0.54 -7.78 10.53
CA LYS A 46 -1.84 -7.25 10.08
C LYS A 46 -1.70 -5.87 9.47
N PHE A 47 -0.78 -5.05 9.98
CA PHE A 47 -0.48 -3.72 9.46
C PHE A 47 0.95 -3.68 8.94
N PHE A 48 1.12 -3.38 7.65
CA PHE A 48 2.43 -3.20 7.05
C PHE A 48 2.52 -1.86 6.34
N LYS A 49 3.41 -0.99 6.81
CA LYS A 49 3.75 0.28 6.18
C LYS A 49 5.22 0.32 5.83
N ILE A 50 5.51 0.66 4.58
CA ILE A 50 6.87 0.86 4.12
C ILE A 50 6.99 2.04 3.15
N TYR A 51 8.07 2.81 3.34
CA TYR A 51 8.43 3.95 2.51
C TYR A 51 9.95 4.03 2.35
N GLY A 52 10.43 4.83 1.38
CA GLY A 52 11.86 5.00 1.11
C GLY A 52 12.53 3.75 0.51
N ILE A 53 11.76 2.90 -0.18
CA ILE A 53 12.25 1.69 -0.84
C ILE A 53 13.09 2.08 -2.06
N LYS A 54 14.29 1.52 -2.19
CA LYS A 54 15.09 1.52 -3.43
C LYS A 54 14.59 0.42 -4.36
N ASP A 55 14.86 0.52 -5.66
CA ASP A 55 14.45 -0.51 -6.64
C ASP A 55 14.87 -1.95 -6.23
N THR A 56 16.05 -2.12 -5.60
CA THR A 56 16.52 -3.42 -5.09
C THR A 56 15.67 -4.00 -3.95
N GLY A 57 14.96 -3.15 -3.20
CA GLY A 57 14.09 -3.55 -2.09
C GLY A 57 12.66 -3.91 -2.51
N VAL A 58 12.28 -3.68 -3.77
CA VAL A 58 10.90 -3.92 -4.25
C VAL A 58 10.50 -5.40 -4.14
N TYR A 59 11.36 -6.33 -4.60
CA TYR A 59 11.07 -7.76 -4.53
C TYR A 59 10.98 -8.28 -3.09
N PRO A 60 11.91 -7.96 -2.17
CA PRO A 60 11.76 -8.28 -0.75
C PRO A 60 10.43 -7.83 -0.15
N VAL A 61 9.98 -6.62 -0.47
CA VAL A 61 8.68 -6.09 -0.01
C VAL A 61 7.52 -6.92 -0.54
N LEU A 62 7.52 -7.24 -1.83
CA LEU A 62 6.47 -8.05 -2.44
C LEU A 62 6.44 -9.48 -1.87
N ASN A 63 7.62 -10.09 -1.66
CA ASN A 63 7.73 -11.40 -1.03
C ASN A 63 7.17 -11.38 0.41
N LEU A 64 7.42 -10.30 1.16
CA LEU A 64 6.85 -10.14 2.49
C LEU A 64 5.33 -10.03 2.44
N VAL A 65 4.78 -9.18 1.57
CA VAL A 65 3.32 -9.03 1.38
C VAL A 65 2.67 -10.38 1.04
N GLU A 66 3.28 -11.16 0.14
CA GLU A 66 2.78 -12.50 -0.20
C GLU A 66 2.80 -13.45 1.00
N ASN A 67 3.87 -13.41 1.80
CA ASN A 67 4.04 -14.27 2.96
C ASN A 67 3.05 -13.96 4.10
N ILE A 68 2.64 -12.70 4.25
CA ILE A 68 1.71 -12.26 5.31
C ILE A 68 0.27 -12.08 4.83
N LYS A 69 -0.02 -12.36 3.55
CA LYS A 69 -1.30 -12.03 2.90
C LYS A 69 -2.54 -12.50 3.66
N HIS A 70 -2.48 -13.63 4.36
CA HIS A 70 -3.62 -14.19 5.09
C HIS A 70 -4.00 -13.38 6.35
N ASN A 71 -3.05 -12.66 6.95
CA ASN A 71 -3.26 -11.84 8.14
C ASN A 71 -3.32 -10.34 7.82
N LEU A 72 -2.80 -9.95 6.65
CA LEU A 72 -2.69 -8.56 6.22
C LEU A 72 -4.07 -7.90 6.10
N ASN A 73 -4.28 -6.83 6.84
CA ASN A 73 -5.50 -6.03 6.83
C ASN A 73 -5.24 -4.60 6.31
N CYS A 74 -4.05 -4.06 6.58
CA CYS A 74 -3.65 -2.72 6.19
C CYS A 74 -2.28 -2.76 5.49
N LEU A 75 -2.21 -2.21 4.27
CA LEU A 75 -0.98 -2.12 3.49
C LEU A 75 -0.74 -0.69 3.02
N ILE A 76 0.44 -0.16 3.31
CA ILE A 76 0.87 1.17 2.85
C ILE A 76 2.23 1.03 2.17
N ILE A 77 2.28 1.35 0.88
CA ILE A 77 3.51 1.29 0.08
C ILE A 77 3.75 2.64 -0.55
N SER A 78 4.91 3.23 -0.24
CA SER A 78 5.42 4.43 -0.90
C SER A 78 6.74 4.13 -1.61
N HIS A 79 6.79 4.43 -2.90
CA HIS A 79 7.97 4.22 -3.74
C HIS A 79 8.17 5.39 -4.70
N VAL A 80 9.39 5.96 -4.70
CA VAL A 80 9.70 7.21 -5.42
C VAL A 80 10.52 7.01 -6.69
N TYR A 81 10.63 5.76 -7.18
CA TYR A 81 11.22 5.48 -8.50
C TYR A 81 10.20 4.83 -9.45
N LEU A 82 10.31 5.17 -10.73
CA LEU A 82 9.38 4.75 -11.78
C LEU A 82 9.37 3.22 -11.99
N ASN A 83 10.56 2.61 -12.05
CA ASN A 83 10.71 1.19 -12.34
C ASN A 83 10.09 0.32 -11.24
N GLY A 84 10.47 0.56 -9.98
CA GLY A 84 9.85 -0.16 -8.86
C GLY A 84 8.34 0.06 -8.73
N SER A 85 7.82 1.25 -9.06
CA SER A 85 6.37 1.51 -9.04
C SER A 85 5.60 0.61 -10.01
N SER A 86 6.14 0.44 -11.23
CA SER A 86 5.59 -0.47 -12.24
C SER A 86 5.60 -1.92 -11.76
N ILE A 87 6.71 -2.38 -11.19
CA ILE A 87 6.84 -3.74 -10.63
C ILE A 87 5.84 -3.97 -9.50
N ILE A 88 5.67 -2.98 -8.59
CA ILE A 88 4.72 -3.05 -7.48
C ILE A 88 3.30 -3.25 -8.03
N LEU A 89 2.84 -2.40 -8.95
CA LEU A 89 1.50 -2.51 -9.55
C LEU A 89 1.27 -3.87 -10.23
N GLN A 90 2.24 -4.34 -11.02
CA GLN A 90 2.13 -5.60 -11.74
C GLN A 90 2.10 -6.84 -10.82
N LYS A 91 2.82 -6.80 -9.68
CA LYS A 91 2.96 -7.95 -8.77
C LYS A 91 1.91 -7.99 -7.67
N LEU A 92 1.45 -6.83 -7.17
CA LEU A 92 0.42 -6.75 -6.13
C LEU A 92 -0.83 -7.56 -6.50
N ARG A 93 -1.16 -7.64 -7.80
CA ARG A 93 -2.16 -8.55 -8.38
C ARG A 93 -2.32 -9.88 -7.65
N LYS A 94 -1.22 -10.61 -7.43
CA LYS A 94 -1.25 -12.04 -7.05
C LYS A 94 -1.18 -12.25 -5.55
N ILE A 95 -0.81 -11.20 -4.82
CA ILE A 95 -0.34 -11.31 -3.45
C ILE A 95 -1.23 -10.54 -2.48
N LEU A 96 -2.15 -9.70 -2.98
CA LEU A 96 -3.17 -9.09 -2.15
C LEU A 96 -4.18 -10.15 -1.66
N PRO A 97 -4.64 -10.07 -0.40
CA PRO A 97 -5.75 -10.88 0.08
C PRO A 97 -7.07 -10.54 -0.65
N SER A 98 -8.09 -11.37 -0.45
CA SER A 98 -9.44 -11.11 -0.99
C SER A 98 -10.14 -9.91 -0.32
N LYS A 99 -9.67 -9.50 0.86
CA LYS A 99 -10.19 -8.35 1.58
C LYS A 99 -9.08 -7.58 2.28
N LEU A 100 -9.10 -6.26 2.16
CA LEU A 100 -8.29 -5.34 2.97
C LEU A 100 -9.19 -4.28 3.61
N GLU A 101 -8.86 -3.88 4.83
CA GLU A 101 -9.43 -2.69 5.45
C GLU A 101 -8.81 -1.41 4.86
N TYR A 102 -7.52 -1.43 4.54
CA TYR A 102 -6.80 -0.24 4.10
C TYR A 102 -5.70 -0.56 3.08
N LEU A 103 -5.72 0.13 1.94
CA LEU A 103 -4.63 0.13 0.95
C LEU A 103 -4.27 1.57 0.59
N ASP A 104 -3.01 1.95 0.78
CA ASP A 104 -2.48 3.25 0.36
C ASP A 104 -1.24 3.06 -0.51
N LEU A 105 -1.34 3.53 -1.74
CA LEU A 105 -0.30 3.44 -2.76
C LEU A 105 0.14 4.85 -3.15
N THR A 106 1.37 5.20 -2.78
CA THR A 106 2.03 6.44 -3.22
C THR A 106 3.17 6.08 -4.18
N LEU A 107 2.91 6.18 -5.48
CA LEU A 107 3.74 5.59 -6.55
C LEU A 107 3.88 6.53 -7.75
N PHE A 108 4.88 6.31 -8.60
CA PHE A 108 4.87 6.86 -9.97
C PHE A 108 4.00 6.00 -10.88
N ILE A 109 2.79 6.45 -11.20
CA ILE A 109 1.77 5.63 -11.85
C ILE A 109 1.75 5.87 -13.36
N LYS A 110 2.13 4.86 -14.13
CA LYS A 110 1.81 4.78 -15.57
C LYS A 110 0.39 4.24 -15.73
N ALA A 111 -0.42 4.91 -16.56
CA ALA A 111 -1.82 4.52 -16.74
C ALA A 111 -2.00 3.06 -17.17
N SER A 112 -1.14 2.56 -18.07
CA SER A 112 -1.19 1.18 -18.56
C SER A 112 -0.90 0.15 -17.47
N ASP A 113 0.12 0.37 -16.63
CA ASP A 113 0.44 -0.52 -15.50
C ASP A 113 -0.69 -0.50 -14.46
N PHE A 114 -1.30 0.67 -14.25
CA PHE A 114 -2.40 0.83 -13.32
C PHE A 114 -3.69 0.14 -13.80
N GLU A 115 -4.01 0.24 -15.09
CA GLU A 115 -5.12 -0.49 -15.68
C GLU A 115 -4.96 -2.00 -15.47
N VAL A 116 -3.75 -2.52 -15.71
CA VAL A 116 -3.41 -3.94 -15.50
C VAL A 116 -3.57 -4.33 -14.03
N PHE A 117 -3.15 -3.49 -13.09
CA PHE A 117 -3.36 -3.70 -11.66
C PHE A 117 -4.85 -3.80 -11.31
N LEU A 118 -5.67 -2.86 -11.79
CA LEU A 118 -7.10 -2.81 -11.51
C LEU A 118 -7.87 -4.00 -12.11
N LYS A 119 -7.60 -4.33 -13.38
CA LYS A 119 -8.18 -5.49 -14.08
C LYS A 119 -7.91 -6.81 -13.38
N ASN A 120 -6.74 -6.94 -12.76
CA ASN A 120 -6.31 -8.20 -12.19
C ASN A 120 -6.60 -8.35 -10.69
N SER A 121 -7.03 -7.28 -10.03
CA SER A 121 -7.38 -7.29 -8.61
C SER A 121 -8.87 -7.54 -8.34
N LYS A 122 -9.69 -7.89 -9.35
CA LYS A 122 -11.17 -8.01 -9.26
C LYS A 122 -11.71 -8.82 -8.07
N GLY A 123 -10.96 -9.82 -7.60
CA GLY A 123 -11.33 -10.64 -6.45
C GLY A 123 -11.07 -10.00 -5.08
N THR A 124 -10.55 -8.76 -5.05
CA THR A 124 -10.16 -8.06 -3.82
C THR A 124 -11.10 -6.89 -3.54
N PHE A 125 -11.75 -6.94 -2.37
CA PHE A 125 -12.49 -5.82 -1.79
C PHE A 125 -11.55 -5.00 -0.89
N ILE A 126 -11.62 -3.67 -0.99
CA ILE A 126 -10.77 -2.76 -0.21
C ILE A 126 -11.68 -1.74 0.47
N ASN A 127 -11.76 -1.74 1.81
CA ASN A 127 -12.65 -0.80 2.49
C ASN A 127 -12.21 0.65 2.27
N LYS A 128 -10.92 0.96 2.44
CA LYS A 128 -10.33 2.29 2.19
C LYS A 128 -9.18 2.19 1.18
N LEU A 129 -9.34 2.81 0.02
CA LEU A 129 -8.33 2.85 -1.04
C LEU A 129 -7.83 4.29 -1.22
N LEU A 130 -6.54 4.50 -1.02
CA LEU A 130 -5.86 5.77 -1.29
C LEU A 130 -4.84 5.55 -2.40
N ILE A 131 -4.89 6.40 -3.41
CA ILE A 131 -3.95 6.40 -4.53
C ILE A 131 -3.37 7.80 -4.64
N ARG A 132 -2.05 7.91 -4.55
CA ARG A 132 -1.30 9.14 -4.78
C ARG A 132 -0.33 8.93 -5.93
N ASP A 133 -0.63 9.54 -7.08
CA ASP A 133 0.25 9.51 -8.24
C ASP A 133 1.34 10.60 -8.14
N LEU A 134 2.59 10.18 -8.29
CA LEU A 134 3.77 11.05 -8.30
C LEU A 134 4.13 11.52 -9.73
N MET A 135 3.59 10.90 -10.80
CA MET A 135 3.99 11.11 -12.19
C MET A 135 3.35 12.33 -12.88
N GLN A 136 2.13 12.73 -12.48
CA GLN A 136 1.43 13.95 -12.94
C GLN A 136 1.04 13.99 -14.44
N LYS A 137 1.35 12.96 -15.24
CA LYS A 137 1.15 12.99 -16.70
C LYS A 137 -0.16 12.35 -17.19
N ASP A 138 -0.71 11.38 -16.47
CA ASP A 138 -1.79 10.50 -16.95
C ASP A 138 -3.08 10.58 -16.12
N LYS A 139 -3.37 11.72 -15.48
CA LYS A 139 -4.53 11.91 -14.57
C LYS A 139 -5.84 11.35 -15.13
N ASN A 140 -6.20 11.79 -16.33
CA ASN A 140 -7.50 11.49 -16.93
C ASN A 140 -7.64 9.99 -17.21
N ASN A 141 -6.55 9.35 -17.64
CA ASN A 141 -6.51 7.91 -17.88
C ASN A 141 -6.67 7.13 -16.56
N ILE A 142 -5.94 7.53 -15.50
CA ILE A 142 -6.03 6.89 -14.19
C ILE A 142 -7.44 7.00 -13.61
N LEU A 143 -8.05 8.19 -13.62
CA LEU A 143 -9.41 8.38 -13.12
C LEU A 143 -10.44 7.57 -13.92
N THR A 144 -10.30 7.53 -15.25
CA THR A 144 -11.15 6.70 -16.12
C THR A 144 -11.08 5.23 -15.71
N TYR A 145 -9.88 4.70 -15.45
CA TYR A 145 -9.72 3.32 -15.00
C TYR A 145 -10.27 3.07 -13.59
N ILE A 146 -10.16 4.03 -12.66
CA ILE A 146 -10.82 3.94 -11.35
C ILE A 146 -12.34 3.82 -11.53
N LYS A 147 -12.95 4.66 -12.37
CA LYS A 147 -14.39 4.55 -12.67
C LYS A 147 -14.74 3.18 -13.26
N GLU A 148 -13.97 2.71 -14.23
CA GLU A 148 -14.25 1.45 -14.93
C GLU A 148 -14.15 0.22 -14.01
N TYR A 149 -13.09 0.11 -13.22
CA TYR A 149 -12.77 -1.14 -12.52
C TYR A 149 -12.99 -1.09 -11.00
N ILE A 150 -13.13 0.09 -10.40
CA ILE A 150 -13.44 0.24 -8.97
C ILE A 150 -14.90 0.65 -8.76
N MET A 151 -15.34 1.70 -9.46
CA MET A 151 -16.69 2.25 -9.28
C MET A 151 -17.77 1.32 -9.79
N LYS A 152 -17.70 0.91 -11.07
CA LYS A 152 -18.70 0.01 -11.67
C LYS A 152 -18.75 -1.35 -10.96
N GLU A 153 -17.60 -1.85 -10.51
CA GLU A 153 -17.49 -3.14 -9.82
C GLU A 153 -17.76 -3.06 -8.31
N LYS A 154 -17.98 -1.86 -7.74
CA LYS A 154 -18.26 -1.63 -6.31
C LYS A 154 -17.24 -2.27 -5.35
N ARG A 155 -15.95 -2.16 -5.69
CA ARG A 155 -14.86 -2.84 -4.97
C ARG A 155 -14.29 -2.07 -3.78
N VAL A 156 -14.73 -0.84 -3.61
CA VAL A 156 -14.24 0.10 -2.60
C VAL A 156 -15.40 0.79 -1.90
N ARG A 157 -15.27 1.04 -0.60
CA ARG A 157 -16.23 1.84 0.17
C ARG A 157 -15.79 3.31 0.29
N TYR A 158 -14.53 3.54 0.63
CA TYR A 158 -13.94 4.87 0.78
C TYR A 158 -12.77 5.04 -0.20
N LEU A 159 -12.79 6.11 -0.98
CA LEU A 159 -11.81 6.37 -2.03
C LEU A 159 -11.14 7.73 -1.84
N ASN A 160 -9.82 7.76 -2.02
CA ASN A 160 -9.09 8.97 -2.36
C ASN A 160 -8.22 8.72 -3.58
N PHE A 161 -8.22 9.67 -4.51
CA PHE A 161 -7.24 9.75 -5.58
C PHE A 161 -6.69 11.16 -5.59
N SER A 162 -5.36 11.27 -5.51
CA SER A 162 -4.65 12.54 -5.54
C SER A 162 -3.44 12.45 -6.44
N ILE A 163 -3.00 13.59 -6.94
CA ILE A 163 -1.75 13.72 -7.68
C ILE A 163 -0.86 14.66 -6.88
N LEU A 164 0.42 14.30 -6.72
CA LEU A 164 1.36 15.13 -5.97
C LEU A 164 1.37 16.56 -6.53
N ASN A 165 1.20 17.53 -5.63
CA ASN A 165 1.11 18.98 -5.91
C ASN A 165 -0.15 19.44 -6.67
N TYR A 166 -1.18 18.60 -6.78
CA TYR A 166 -2.50 18.97 -7.32
C TYR A 166 -3.61 18.66 -6.32
N GLU A 167 -4.84 19.02 -6.69
CA GLU A 167 -6.04 18.79 -5.88
C GLU A 167 -6.44 17.31 -5.81
N ASP A 168 -6.88 16.90 -4.62
CA ASP A 168 -7.56 15.63 -4.38
C ASP A 168 -8.86 15.53 -5.20
N LEU A 169 -9.22 14.30 -5.58
CA LEU A 169 -10.51 13.98 -6.21
C LEU A 169 -11.71 14.55 -5.43
N PHE A 170 -11.57 14.67 -4.11
CA PHE A 170 -12.58 15.24 -3.22
C PHE A 170 -13.04 16.65 -3.62
N TYR A 171 -12.19 17.47 -4.22
CA TYR A 171 -12.54 18.85 -4.59
C TYR A 171 -13.29 18.94 -5.93
N PHE A 172 -13.47 17.83 -6.65
CA PHE A 172 -14.21 17.76 -7.90
C PHE A 172 -15.66 17.36 -7.64
N ASN A 173 -16.53 18.34 -7.34
CA ASN A 173 -17.91 18.10 -6.89
C ASN A 173 -18.73 17.16 -7.79
N GLU A 174 -18.62 17.27 -9.12
CA GLU A 174 -19.36 16.39 -10.04
C GLU A 174 -18.85 14.94 -9.99
N GLU A 175 -17.53 14.76 -9.90
CA GLU A 175 -16.90 13.44 -9.71
C GLU A 175 -17.37 12.81 -8.40
N VAL A 176 -17.32 13.55 -7.29
CA VAL A 176 -17.76 13.07 -5.97
C VAL A 176 -19.22 12.64 -5.99
N LYS A 177 -20.10 13.41 -6.64
CA LYS A 177 -21.51 13.04 -6.81
C LYS A 177 -21.66 11.74 -7.59
N GLU A 178 -20.90 11.55 -8.68
CA GLU A 178 -20.93 10.34 -9.49
C GLU A 178 -20.51 9.09 -8.70
N PHE A 179 -19.42 9.16 -7.93
CA PHE A 179 -18.99 8.07 -7.05
C PHE A 179 -20.02 7.76 -5.96
N LYS A 180 -20.67 8.80 -5.42
CA LYS A 180 -21.72 8.63 -4.40
C LYS A 180 -22.93 7.85 -4.92
N LEU A 181 -23.31 8.01 -6.19
CA LEU A 181 -24.36 7.21 -6.83
C LEU A 181 -24.04 5.70 -6.87
N HIS A 182 -22.76 5.35 -6.75
CA HIS A 182 -22.26 3.97 -6.70
C HIS A 182 -21.95 3.50 -5.26
N ASN A 183 -22.40 4.23 -4.24
CA ASN A 183 -22.12 3.98 -2.82
C ASN A 183 -20.63 4.03 -2.46
N ILE A 184 -19.84 4.83 -3.19
CA ILE A 184 -18.43 5.07 -2.88
C ILE A 184 -18.31 6.47 -2.29
N GLU A 185 -17.75 6.55 -1.10
CA GLU A 185 -17.51 7.82 -0.41
C GLU A 185 -16.11 8.33 -0.75
N VAL A 186 -16.05 9.40 -1.55
CA VAL A 186 -14.78 10.09 -1.82
C VAL A 186 -14.46 10.97 -0.61
N GLN A 187 -13.26 10.83 -0.05
CA GLN A 187 -12.78 11.62 1.09
C GLN A 187 -11.43 12.28 0.78
N ARG A 188 -11.07 13.30 1.57
CA ARG A 188 -9.73 13.93 1.50
C ARG A 188 -8.67 12.95 1.98
N TYR A 189 -7.47 13.05 1.43
CA TYR A 189 -6.36 12.19 1.82
C TYR A 189 -6.07 12.32 3.32
N SER A 190 -6.11 13.55 3.86
CA SER A 190 -5.89 13.84 5.28
C SER A 190 -6.88 13.15 6.23
N ASP A 191 -8.10 12.88 5.76
CA ASP A 191 -9.16 12.31 6.59
C ASP A 191 -9.02 10.77 6.68
N LEU A 192 -8.46 10.16 5.62
CA LEU A 192 -8.19 8.72 5.56
C LEU A 192 -6.79 8.32 6.04
N TYR A 193 -5.82 9.24 5.98
CA TYR A 193 -4.41 8.95 6.27
C TYR A 193 -4.20 8.36 7.67
N ILE A 194 -3.54 7.21 7.73
CA ILE A 194 -3.12 6.60 8.99
C ILE A 194 -1.79 7.20 9.43
N ASP A 195 -1.87 8.07 10.44
CA ASP A 195 -0.72 8.47 11.25
C ASP A 195 -0.41 7.37 12.27
N ILE A 196 0.76 6.75 12.15
CA ILE A 196 1.21 5.66 13.03
C ILE A 196 1.30 6.12 14.48
N HIS A 197 1.70 7.37 14.73
CA HIS A 197 1.79 7.88 16.10
C HIS A 197 0.42 7.94 16.77
N ARG A 198 -0.61 8.34 16.01
CA ARG A 198 -2.01 8.32 16.47
C ARG A 198 -2.60 6.92 16.52
N PHE A 199 -2.14 5.99 15.67
CA PHE A 199 -2.58 4.60 15.67
C PHE A 199 -2.06 3.85 16.91
N ALA A 200 -0.78 4.03 17.26
CA ALA A 200 -0.18 3.43 18.45
C ALA A 200 -0.83 3.93 19.75
N GLN A 201 -1.14 5.22 19.85
CA GLN A 201 -1.81 5.81 21.02
C GLN A 201 -3.25 5.32 21.26
N LYS A 202 -3.88 4.64 20.30
CA LYS A 202 -5.22 4.06 20.44
C LYS A 202 -5.20 2.58 20.86
N LEU A 203 -4.02 1.98 20.92
CA LEU A 203 -3.83 0.58 21.31
C LEU A 203 -3.45 0.42 22.79
N ASP A 204 -3.15 1.53 23.48
CA ASP A 204 -3.00 1.63 24.94
C ASP A 204 -4.33 2.09 25.58
#